data_AF-A0A7C5TKE2-F1
#
_entry.id   AF-A0A7C5TKE2-F1
#
_cell.length_a   1.000
_cell.length_b   1.000
_cell.length_c   1.000
_cell.angle_alpha   90.00
_cell.angle_beta   90.00
_cell.angle_gamma   90.00
#
_symmetry.space_group_name_H-M   'P 1'
#
loop_
_entity.id
_entity.type
_entity.pdbx_description
1 polymer ?
#
loop_
_entity_poly.entity_id
_entity_poly.type
_entity_poly.pdbx_seq_one_letter_code
_entity_poly.pdbx_strand_id
1 'polypeptide(L)'
;MISGVKRVRLRFAPSLEVEFTDRDKGVEQIYRYAERGTIAPVVVYGPEGCGKSAWLLQAAEILKERGFDVIYVDFAHRDYIAYTSVKEIVERISEVVADVTGYAPIKLADLVILLANQLLKRW
;
A
#
# COMPACT_ATOMS: atom_id res chain seq x y z
N MET A 1 3.22 21.15 7.89
CA MET A 1 3.91 19.92 8.34
C MET A 1 3.23 19.35 9.57
N ILE A 2 2.57 18.20 9.43
CA ILE A 2 2.13 17.40 10.58
C ILE A 2 3.40 16.85 11.26
N SER A 3 3.72 17.35 12.45
CA SER A 3 4.89 16.93 13.23
C SER A 3 4.65 15.55 13.85
N GLY A 4 5.55 14.59 13.61
CA GLY A 4 5.53 13.27 14.25
C GLY A 4 5.29 12.06 13.34
N VAL A 5 5.02 12.27 12.04
CA VAL A 5 4.84 11.16 11.09
C VAL A 5 6.18 10.72 10.53
N LYS A 6 6.54 9.44 10.68
CA LYS A 6 7.72 8.88 10.02
C LYS A 6 7.54 8.96 8.50
N ARG A 7 8.42 9.70 7.83
CA ARG A 7 8.37 9.87 6.38
C ARG A 7 9.02 8.68 5.69
N VAL A 8 8.34 8.11 4.70
CA VAL A 8 8.93 7.05 3.87
C VAL A 8 10.09 7.61 3.06
N ARG A 9 11.16 6.82 2.92
CA ARG A 9 12.24 7.11 1.99
C ARG A 9 11.91 6.50 0.64
N LEU A 10 12.09 7.29 -0.41
CA LEU A 10 11.76 6.95 -1.78
C LEU A 10 13.03 7.02 -2.60
N ARG A 11 13.28 5.98 -3.40
CA ARG A 11 14.36 5.99 -4.38
C ARG A 11 13.99 6.94 -5.52
N PHE A 12 14.64 8.09 -5.57
CA PHE A 12 14.44 9.08 -6.63
C PHE A 12 15.35 8.83 -7.82
N ALA A 13 16.57 8.37 -7.57
CA ALA A 13 17.55 7.96 -8.59
C ALA A 13 18.40 6.79 -8.07
N PRO A 14 19.23 6.14 -8.92
CA PRO A 14 19.99 4.95 -8.53
C PRO A 14 20.80 5.06 -7.22
N SER A 15 21.28 6.25 -6.89
CA SER A 15 22.06 6.58 -5.69
C SER A 15 21.46 7.73 -4.86
N LEU A 16 20.21 8.10 -5.09
CA LEU A 16 19.54 9.19 -4.38
C LEU A 16 18.22 8.73 -3.79
N GLU A 17 18.17 8.72 -2.47
CA GLU A 17 16.93 8.59 -1.71
C GLU A 17 16.49 9.95 -1.17
N VAL A 18 15.18 10.17 -1.20
CA VAL A 18 14.56 11.39 -0.67
C VAL A 18 13.43 11.01 0.29
N GLU A 19 13.18 11.86 1.27
CA GLU A 19 12.04 11.68 2.16
C GLU A 19 10.76 12.19 1.52
N PHE A 20 9.67 11.46 1.73
CA PHE A 20 8.34 11.92 1.35
C PHE A 20 8.02 13.24 2.05
N THR A 21 7.72 14.27 1.26
CA THR A 21 7.46 15.62 1.73
C THR A 21 6.12 16.15 1.19
N ASP A 22 5.67 17.27 1.75
CA ASP A 22 4.39 17.92 1.42
C ASP A 22 3.18 16.97 1.63
N ARG A 23 2.09 17.18 0.88
CA ARG A 23 0.83 16.41 0.91
C ARG A 23 0.16 16.42 2.28
N ASP A 24 0.32 17.48 3.07
CA ASP A 24 -0.22 17.57 4.43
C ASP A 24 -1.72 17.18 4.50
N LYS A 25 -2.56 17.71 3.61
CA LYS A 25 -4.00 17.35 3.54
C LYS A 25 -4.25 15.88 3.19
N GLY A 26 -3.41 15.31 2.33
CA GLY A 26 -3.50 13.91 1.96
C GLY A 26 -3.08 12.99 3.11
N VAL A 27 -2.06 13.39 3.88
CA VAL A 27 -1.64 12.67 5.09
C VAL A 27 -2.73 12.73 6.16
N GLU A 28 -3.32 13.90 6.39
CA GLU A 28 -4.46 14.08 7.31
C GLU A 28 -5.66 13.21 6.89
N GLN A 29 -5.88 13.05 5.59
CA GLN A 29 -6.95 12.18 5.07
C GLN A 29 -6.73 10.71 5.45
N ILE A 30 -5.50 10.21 5.41
CA ILE A 30 -5.18 8.83 5.82
C ILE A 30 -5.47 8.64 7.31
N TYR A 31 -5.10 9.59 8.17
CA TYR A 31 -5.44 9.53 9.59
C TYR A 31 -6.94 9.50 9.83
N ARG A 32 -7.71 10.32 9.10
CA ARG A 32 -9.17 10.28 9.19
C ARG A 32 -9.74 8.93 8.76
N TYR A 33 -9.17 8.27 7.76
CA TYR A 33 -9.56 6.91 7.38
C TYR A 33 -9.22 5.88 8.45
N ALA A 34 -8.04 5.97 9.05
CA ALA A 34 -7.64 5.09 10.14
C ALA A 34 -8.56 5.22 11.36
N GLU A 35 -9.05 6.44 11.65
CA GLU A 35 -9.92 6.72 12.81
C GLU A 35 -11.39 6.39 12.56
N ARG A 36 -11.91 6.71 11.38
CA ARG A 36 -13.36 6.63 11.08
C ARG A 36 -13.74 5.43 10.22
N GLY A 37 -12.75 4.75 9.63
CA GLY A 37 -12.95 3.77 8.58
C GLY A 37 -13.42 4.39 7.26
N THR A 38 -13.68 3.52 6.29
CA THR A 38 -14.21 3.86 4.97
C THR A 38 -15.32 2.90 4.60
N ILE A 39 -16.46 3.40 4.14
CA ILE A 39 -17.58 2.56 3.68
C ILE A 39 -17.40 2.07 2.24
N ALA A 40 -16.49 2.67 1.48
CA ALA A 40 -16.28 2.39 0.06
C ALA A 40 -14.78 2.45 -0.29
N PRO A 41 -14.36 1.79 -1.39
CA PRO A 41 -12.99 1.89 -1.87
C PRO A 41 -12.57 3.34 -2.14
N VAL A 42 -11.36 3.69 -1.74
CA VAL A 42 -10.78 5.01 -2.00
C VAL A 42 -9.95 4.94 -3.29
N VAL A 43 -10.33 5.74 -4.28
CA VAL A 43 -9.62 5.82 -5.56
C VAL A 43 -8.76 7.08 -5.59
N VAL A 44 -7.46 6.92 -5.82
CA VAL A 44 -6.50 8.02 -5.94
C VAL A 44 -6.13 8.21 -7.40
N TYR A 45 -6.37 9.42 -7.93
CA TYR A 45 -6.14 9.74 -9.34
C TYR A 45 -5.37 11.06 -9.50
N GLY A 46 -4.82 11.27 -10.69
CA GLY A 46 -4.05 12.47 -11.05
C GLY A 46 -3.00 12.17 -12.10
N PRO A 47 -2.35 13.22 -12.67
CA PRO A 47 -1.32 13.07 -13.69
C PRO A 47 -0.15 12.18 -13.26
N GLU A 48 0.58 11.66 -14.24
CA GLU A 48 1.85 10.98 -14.01
C GLU A 48 2.84 11.91 -13.29
N GLY A 49 3.69 11.35 -12.42
CA GLY A 49 4.64 12.14 -11.63
C GLY A 49 4.02 12.90 -10.45
N CYS A 50 2.70 12.93 -10.25
CA CYS A 50 2.09 13.61 -9.09
C CYS A 50 2.34 12.95 -7.72
N GLY A 51 3.10 11.86 -7.63
CA GLY A 51 3.42 11.22 -6.34
C GLY A 51 2.30 10.37 -5.73
N LYS A 52 1.41 9.82 -6.55
CA LYS A 52 0.31 8.93 -6.09
C LYS A 52 0.85 7.67 -5.39
N SER A 53 1.81 6.99 -6.01
CA SER A 53 2.46 5.80 -5.42
C SER A 53 3.22 6.13 -4.14
N ALA A 54 3.94 7.26 -4.13
CA ALA A 54 4.63 7.76 -2.94
C ALA A 54 3.65 8.02 -1.77
N TRP A 55 2.47 8.58 -2.06
CA TRP A 55 1.43 8.79 -1.07
C TRP A 55 0.85 7.46 -0.54
N LEU A 56 0.64 6.46 -1.41
CA LEU A 56 0.19 5.13 -0.99
C LEU A 56 1.20 4.41 -0.10
N LEU A 57 2.51 4.53 -0.40
CA LEU A 57 3.57 4.01 0.47
C LEU A 57 3.57 4.70 1.84
N GLN A 58 3.41 6.02 1.87
CA GLN A 58 3.26 6.76 3.13
C GLN A 58 2.00 6.32 3.90
N ALA A 59 0.90 6.04 3.19
CA ALA A 59 -0.33 5.53 3.79
C ALA A 59 -0.12 4.15 4.42
N ALA A 60 0.65 3.28 3.76
CA ALA A 60 0.95 1.95 4.27
C ALA A 60 1.70 2.00 5.61
N GLU A 61 2.71 2.88 5.76
CA GLU A 61 3.39 3.09 7.04
C GLU A 61 2.44 3.64 8.12
N ILE A 62 1.62 4.64 7.79
CA ILE A 62 0.70 5.24 8.77
C ILE A 62 -0.32 4.20 9.25
N LEU A 63 -0.91 3.42 8.35
CA LEU A 63 -1.90 2.39 8.70
C LEU A 63 -1.27 1.28 9.54
N LYS A 64 -0.06 0.85 9.20
CA LYS A 64 0.72 -0.09 10.03
C LYS A 64 0.96 0.47 11.44
N GLU A 65 1.41 1.72 11.56
CA GLU A 65 1.62 2.37 12.88
C GLU A 65 0.32 2.47 13.69
N ARG A 66 -0.83 2.55 13.01
CA ARG A 66 -2.16 2.54 13.63
C ARG A 66 -2.68 1.12 13.94
N GLY A 67 -1.89 0.08 13.67
CA GLY A 67 -2.20 -1.31 14.04
C GLY A 67 -3.02 -2.09 13.02
N PHE A 68 -3.14 -1.60 11.78
CA PHE A 68 -3.83 -2.32 10.71
C PHE A 68 -2.92 -3.38 10.08
N ASP A 69 -3.52 -4.49 9.64
CA ASP A 69 -2.92 -5.33 8.61
C ASP A 69 -2.91 -4.56 7.28
N VAL A 70 -1.74 -4.41 6.65
CA VAL A 70 -1.57 -3.63 5.42
C VAL A 70 -0.91 -4.48 4.35
N ILE A 71 -1.48 -4.45 3.15
CA ILE A 71 -0.91 -5.06 1.95
C ILE A 71 -0.85 -3.97 0.88
N TYR A 72 0.36 -3.61 0.45
CA TYR A 72 0.61 -2.75 -0.70
C TYR A 72 1.14 -3.61 -1.84
N VAL A 73 0.62 -3.40 -3.04
CA VAL A 73 1.00 -4.17 -4.24
C VAL A 73 1.30 -3.21 -5.39
N ASP A 74 2.48 -3.37 -5.98
CA ASP A 74 2.90 -2.68 -7.19
C ASP A 74 2.92 -3.67 -8.37
N PHE A 75 1.84 -3.64 -9.14
CA PHE A 75 1.68 -4.50 -10.32
C PHE A 75 2.66 -4.16 -11.46
N ALA A 76 3.12 -2.91 -11.55
CA ALA A 76 4.00 -2.46 -12.62
C ALA A 76 5.42 -2.98 -12.40
N HIS A 77 5.88 -2.96 -11.15
CA HIS A 77 7.22 -3.40 -10.77
C HIS A 77 7.26 -4.85 -10.25
N ARG A 78 6.11 -5.51 -10.11
CA ARG A 78 5.98 -6.85 -9.50
C ARG A 78 6.61 -6.87 -8.11
N ASP A 79 6.19 -5.92 -7.29
CA ASP A 79 6.69 -5.76 -5.92
C ASP A 79 5.51 -5.64 -4.96
N TYR A 80 5.76 -5.90 -3.68
CA TYR A 80 4.75 -5.77 -2.64
C TYR A 80 5.36 -5.49 -1.26
N ILE A 81 4.55 -4.90 -0.39
CA ILE A 81 4.85 -4.75 1.04
C ILE A 81 3.68 -5.36 1.81
N ALA A 82 3.99 -6.22 2.78
CA ALA A 82 2.99 -6.82 3.65
C ALA A 82 3.35 -6.57 5.12
N TYR A 83 2.51 -5.82 5.82
CA TYR A 83 2.52 -5.65 7.25
C TYR A 83 1.35 -6.42 7.84
N THR A 84 1.56 -7.72 8.07
CA THR A 84 0.53 -8.58 8.65
C THR A 84 1.16 -9.73 9.44
N SER A 85 0.45 -10.22 10.46
CA SER A 85 0.83 -11.44 11.17
C SER A 85 0.37 -12.73 10.46
N VAL A 86 -0.44 -12.63 9.41
CA VAL A 86 -0.99 -13.82 8.72
C VAL A 86 -0.02 -14.32 7.66
N LYS A 87 0.82 -15.29 8.03
CA LYS A 87 1.88 -15.83 7.15
C LYS A 87 1.38 -16.33 5.79
N GLU A 88 0.23 -17.03 5.77
CA GLU A 88 -0.36 -17.59 4.53
C GLU A 88 -0.64 -16.51 3.46
N ILE A 89 -0.99 -15.28 3.89
CA ILE A 89 -1.22 -14.16 2.97
C ILE A 89 0.07 -13.78 2.26
N VAL A 90 1.16 -13.66 3.02
CA VAL A 90 2.47 -13.29 2.50
C VAL A 90 2.99 -14.35 1.51
N GLU A 91 2.80 -15.63 1.85
CA GLU A 91 3.19 -16.75 0.99
C GLU A 91 2.44 -16.71 -0.35
N ARG A 92 1.11 -16.59 -0.33
CA ARG A 92 0.30 -16.55 -1.55
C ARG A 92 0.60 -15.35 -2.43
N ILE A 93 0.82 -14.16 -1.85
CA ILE A 93 1.18 -12.97 -2.63
C ILE A 93 2.55 -13.17 -3.27
N SER A 94 3.53 -13.71 -2.53
CA SER A 94 4.88 -13.98 -3.04
C SER A 94 4.86 -14.93 -4.24
N GLU A 95 4.05 -15.99 -4.17
CA GLU A 95 3.91 -16.96 -5.26
C GLU A 95 3.41 -16.29 -6.55
N VAL A 96 2.40 -15.42 -6.45
CA VAL A 96 1.84 -14.74 -7.62
C VAL A 96 2.77 -13.66 -8.15
N VAL A 97 3.48 -12.94 -7.28
CA VAL A 97 4.48 -11.94 -7.68
C VAL A 97 5.65 -12.58 -8.42
N ALA A 98 6.04 -13.81 -8.03
CA ALA A 98 7.09 -14.59 -8.69
C ALA A 98 6.63 -15.23 -10.03
N ASP A 99 5.33 -15.29 -10.31
CA ASP A 99 4.79 -15.89 -11.53
C ASP A 99 5.17 -15.05 -12.78
N VAL A 100 5.95 -15.65 -13.68
CA VAL A 100 6.48 -15.04 -14.89
C VAL A 100 5.59 -15.21 -16.12
N THR A 101 4.41 -15.84 -15.99
CA THR A 101 3.55 -16.24 -17.12
C THR A 101 2.83 -15.10 -17.87
N GLY A 102 3.11 -13.83 -17.57
CA GLY A 102 2.53 -12.67 -18.26
C GLY A 102 1.09 -12.30 -17.87
N TYR A 103 0.35 -13.23 -17.25
CA TYR A 103 -0.98 -13.01 -16.66
C TYR A 103 -0.93 -12.50 -15.20
N ALA A 104 0.27 -12.22 -14.70
CA ALA A 104 0.52 -11.89 -13.29
C ALA A 104 -0.33 -10.72 -12.74
N PRO A 105 -0.58 -9.61 -13.48
CA PRO A 105 -1.36 -8.50 -12.93
C PRO A 105 -2.81 -8.84 -12.61
N ILE A 106 -3.48 -9.60 -13.48
CA ILE A 106 -4.89 -10.00 -13.30
C ILE A 106 -4.98 -11.01 -12.15
N LYS A 107 -4.11 -12.04 -12.16
CA LYS A 107 -4.04 -13.03 -11.08
C LYS A 107 -3.80 -12.37 -9.72
N LEU A 108 -2.93 -11.37 -9.68
CA LEU A 108 -2.58 -10.66 -8.46
C LEU A 108 -3.75 -9.78 -7.98
N ALA A 109 -4.49 -9.14 -8.89
CA ALA A 109 -5.69 -8.38 -8.54
C ALA A 109 -6.79 -9.29 -7.95
N ASP A 110 -7.06 -10.43 -8.62
CA ASP A 110 -8.02 -11.42 -8.14
C ASP A 110 -7.62 -11.99 -6.78
N LEU A 111 -6.33 -12.32 -6.61
CA LEU A 111 -5.81 -12.83 -5.34
C LEU A 111 -5.99 -11.79 -4.22
N VAL A 112 -5.64 -10.53 -4.44
CA VAL A 112 -5.77 -9.47 -3.42
C VAL A 112 -7.23 -9.32 -2.99
N ILE A 113 -8.18 -9.34 -3.94
CA ILE A 113 -9.62 -9.26 -3.64
C ILE A 113 -10.06 -10.50 -2.83
N LEU A 114 -9.59 -11.68 -3.20
CA LEU A 114 -9.91 -12.92 -2.51
C LEU A 114 -9.36 -12.92 -1.08
N LEU A 115 -8.11 -12.52 -0.87
CA LEU A 115 -7.46 -12.44 0.44
C LEU A 115 -8.14 -11.40 1.33
N ALA A 116 -8.47 -10.22 0.79
CA ALA A 116 -9.23 -9.21 1.52
C ALA A 116 -10.59 -9.76 2.00
N ASN A 117 -11.32 -10.45 1.12
CA ASN A 117 -12.57 -11.11 1.50
C ASN A 117 -12.40 -12.21 2.55
N GLN A 118 -11.32 -12.99 2.49
CA GLN A 118 -11.02 -14.01 3.49
C GLN A 118 -10.69 -13.41 4.86
N LEU A 119 -9.92 -12.32 4.89
CA LEU A 119 -9.61 -11.58 6.11
C LEU A 119 -10.87 -11.01 6.76
N LEU A 120 -11.75 -10.39 5.97
CA LEU A 120 -13.00 -9.81 6.47
C LEU A 120 -13.96 -10.85 7.06
N LYS A 121 -13.88 -12.12 6.64
CA LYS A 121 -14.71 -13.21 7.19
C LYS A 121 -14.17 -13.83 8.48
N ARG A 122 -12.91 -13.56 8.81
CA ARG A 122 -12.23 -14.15 9.97
C ARG A 122 -12.43 -13.34 11.25
N TRP A 123 -12.86 -12.08 11.10
CA TRP A 123 -13.27 -11.17 12.15
C TRP A 123 -14.79 -10.99 12.11
#